data_AF-A0A3C0SKZ7-F1
#
_entry.id   AF-A0A3C0SKZ7-F1
#
_cell.length_a   1.000
_cell.length_b   1.000
_cell.length_c   1.000
_cell.angle_alpha   90.00
_cell.angle_beta   90.00
_cell.angle_gamma   90.00
#
_symmetry.space_group_name_H-M   'P 1'
#
loop_
_entity.id
_entity.type
_entity.pdbx_description
1 polymer ?
#
loop_
_entity_poly.entity_id
_entity_poly.type
_entity_poly.pdbx_seq_one_letter_code
_entity_poly.pdbx_strand_id
1 'polypeptide(L)'
;MIPGYLPPEEDNGRLITDGGVIEPVPVDSAKEMGAEVIIAVSVDPSAMPRIEDPNMINIMRRCDLIRGIYISRIQTEKADVCICPDMSDTHWSEFLSSREFMRIGEEEARKRLPEIRKATRRRRNWLFRLLSS
;
A
#
# COMPACT_ATOMS: atom_id res chain seq x y z
N MET A 1 12.09 -9.23 -3.01
CA MET A 1 13.49 -8.77 -3.23
C MET A 1 13.63 -7.34 -2.76
N ILE A 2 13.69 -7.14 -1.44
CA ILE A 2 13.68 -5.79 -0.88
C ILE A 2 15.11 -5.23 -0.95
N PRO A 3 15.35 -4.07 -1.59
CA PRO A 3 16.68 -3.49 -1.67
C PRO A 3 17.35 -3.38 -0.30
N GLY A 4 18.60 -3.84 -0.21
CA GLY A 4 19.37 -3.83 1.04
C GLY A 4 19.05 -4.95 2.02
N TYR A 5 18.04 -5.78 1.76
CA TYR A 5 17.73 -6.97 2.58
C TYR A 5 17.83 -8.29 1.79
N LEU A 6 17.44 -8.28 0.51
CA LEU A 6 17.47 -9.44 -0.36
C LEU A 6 18.17 -9.09 -1.69
N PRO A 7 18.90 -10.03 -2.30
CA PRO A 7 19.51 -9.81 -3.61
C PRO A 7 18.42 -9.60 -4.68
N PRO A 8 18.74 -8.86 -5.77
CA PRO A 8 17.88 -8.79 -6.95
C PRO A 8 17.88 -10.12 -7.71
N GLU A 9 16.87 -10.32 -8.53
CA GLU A 9 16.67 -11.49 -9.39
C GLU A 9 16.89 -11.05 -10.82
N GLU A 10 17.48 -11.94 -11.61
CA GLU A 10 17.74 -11.68 -13.01
C GLU A 10 16.56 -12.19 -13.85
N ASP A 11 15.94 -11.28 -14.61
CA ASP A 11 14.92 -11.61 -15.60
C ASP A 11 15.31 -10.97 -16.95
N ASN A 12 15.52 -11.82 -17.96
CA ASN A 12 15.86 -11.40 -19.33
C ASN A 12 17.03 -10.39 -19.39
N GLY A 13 18.10 -10.64 -18.62
CA GLY A 13 19.28 -9.77 -18.55
C GLY A 13 19.07 -8.46 -17.79
N ARG A 14 17.95 -8.31 -17.07
CA ARG A 14 17.67 -7.17 -16.18
C ARG A 14 17.70 -7.63 -14.74
N LEU A 15 18.24 -6.79 -13.87
CA LEU A 15 18.14 -6.98 -12.43
C LEU A 15 16.83 -6.36 -11.93
N ILE A 16 15.99 -7.19 -11.34
CA ILE A 16 14.68 -6.82 -10.83
C ILE A 16 14.74 -6.73 -9.31
N THR A 17 13.99 -5.78 -8.76
CA THR A 17 13.85 -5.57 -7.31
C THR A 17 12.37 -5.41 -6.96
N ASP A 18 12.06 -5.28 -5.68
CA ASP A 18 10.71 -5.00 -5.18
C ASP A 18 10.07 -3.77 -5.85
N GLY A 19 8.84 -3.91 -6.34
CA GLY A 19 8.09 -2.85 -7.01
C GLY A 19 7.70 -1.68 -6.09
N GLY A 20 7.72 -1.86 -4.76
CA GLY A 20 7.44 -0.82 -3.78
C GLY A 20 8.43 0.35 -3.81
N VAL A 21 9.57 0.20 -4.50
CA VAL A 21 10.48 1.33 -4.76
C VAL A 21 9.89 2.35 -5.75
N ILE A 22 8.93 1.94 -6.58
CA ILE A 22 8.25 2.80 -7.56
C ILE A 22 6.81 3.02 -7.14
N GLU A 23 6.10 1.95 -6.78
CA GLU A 23 4.69 1.98 -6.40
C GLU A 23 4.44 1.19 -5.11
N PRO A 24 4.64 1.80 -3.92
CA PRO A 24 4.32 1.18 -2.64
C PRO A 24 2.85 0.70 -2.55
N VAL A 25 1.92 1.47 -3.13
CA VAL A 25 0.51 1.10 -3.23
C VAL A 25 0.07 1.29 -4.69
N PRO A 26 0.01 0.22 -5.51
CA PRO A 26 -0.08 0.31 -6.97
C PRO A 26 -1.48 0.67 -7.50
N VAL A 27 -1.98 1.84 -7.10
CA VAL A 27 -3.30 2.36 -7.49
C VAL A 27 -3.36 2.67 -8.98
N ASP A 28 -2.34 3.32 -9.53
CA ASP A 28 -2.31 3.67 -10.95
C ASP A 28 -2.19 2.42 -11.82
N SER A 29 -1.29 1.49 -11.48
CA SER A 29 -1.22 0.17 -12.13
C SER A 29 -2.56 -0.58 -12.10
N ALA A 30 -3.27 -0.59 -10.96
CA ALA A 30 -4.60 -1.21 -10.89
C ALA A 30 -5.60 -0.55 -11.84
N LYS A 31 -5.56 0.78 -12.02
CA LYS A 31 -6.40 1.48 -13.01
C LYS A 31 -6.06 1.08 -14.44
N GLU A 32 -4.77 1.02 -14.76
CA GLU A 32 -4.29 0.64 -16.09
C GLU A 32 -4.69 -0.80 -16.45
N MET A 33 -4.73 -1.69 -15.46
CA MET A 33 -5.24 -3.06 -15.59
C MET A 33 -6.77 -3.13 -15.74
N GLY A 34 -7.48 -2.00 -15.70
CA GLY A 34 -8.93 -1.94 -15.90
C GLY A 34 -9.77 -2.09 -14.63
N ALA A 35 -9.18 -1.90 -13.44
CA ALA A 35 -9.96 -1.93 -12.20
C ALA A 35 -11.02 -0.82 -12.18
N GLU A 36 -12.28 -1.22 -11.99
CA GLU A 36 -13.42 -0.28 -11.97
C GLU A 36 -13.60 0.44 -10.64
N VAL A 37 -13.18 -0.22 -9.55
CA VAL A 37 -13.20 0.26 -8.17
C VAL A 37 -11.90 -0.17 -7.51
N ILE A 38 -11.21 0.78 -6.86
CA ILE A 38 -9.93 0.53 -6.20
C ILE A 38 -10.08 0.79 -4.71
N ILE A 39 -9.83 -0.26 -3.93
CA ILE A 39 -9.73 -0.21 -2.48
C ILE A 39 -8.26 -0.36 -2.15
N ALA A 40 -7.61 0.74 -1.80
CA ALA A 40 -6.21 0.76 -1.42
C ALA A 40 -6.04 0.42 0.06
N VAL A 41 -4.95 -0.28 0.38
CA VAL A 41 -4.52 -0.52 1.76
C VAL A 41 -3.11 0.00 1.89
N SER A 42 -2.90 1.02 2.72
CA SER A 42 -1.56 1.51 3.07
C SER A 42 -1.25 1.10 4.51
N VAL A 43 -0.07 0.51 4.71
CA VAL A 43 0.48 0.13 6.02
C VAL A 43 1.72 0.96 6.34
N ASP A 44 1.76 2.20 5.84
CA ASP A 44 2.85 3.13 6.12
C ASP A 44 3.02 3.33 7.64
N PRO A 45 4.26 3.49 8.13
CA PRO A 45 4.49 3.70 9.56
C PRO A 45 3.87 5.01 10.02
N SER A 46 3.21 4.97 11.18
CA SER A 46 2.57 6.13 11.82
C SER A 46 3.58 7.13 12.41
N ALA A 47 4.81 6.68 12.66
CA ALA A 47 5.87 7.48 13.22
C ALA A 47 7.21 7.22 12.51
N MET A 48 8.05 8.26 12.47
CA MET A 48 9.43 8.16 12.04
C MET A 48 10.35 8.47 13.23
N PRO A 49 10.82 7.43 13.97
CA PRO A 49 11.67 7.64 15.14
C PRO A 49 12.98 8.35 14.75
N ARG A 50 13.74 8.85 15.71
CA ARG A 50 15.05 9.44 15.44
C ARG A 50 16.03 8.36 14.96
N ILE A 51 16.94 8.70 14.06
CA ILE A 51 18.08 7.82 13.75
C ILE A 51 19.09 7.92 14.89
N GLU A 52 19.26 6.86 15.66
CA GLU A 52 20.21 6.82 16.78
C GLU A 52 21.67 6.67 16.31
N ASP A 53 21.91 5.87 15.25
CA ASP A 53 23.22 5.67 14.63
C ASP A 53 23.23 6.16 13.17
N PRO A 54 23.59 7.42 12.89
CA PRO A 54 23.53 8.01 11.57
C PRO A 54 24.73 7.60 10.70
N ASN A 55 24.63 6.44 10.07
CA ASN A 55 25.55 5.98 9.03
C ASN A 55 24.90 6.00 7.64
N MET A 56 25.72 5.83 6.58
CA MET A 56 25.26 5.85 5.18
C MET A 56 24.04 4.94 4.94
N ILE A 57 24.08 3.71 5.47
CA ILE A 57 23.00 2.72 5.27
C ILE A 57 21.71 3.19 5.96
N ASN A 58 21.80 3.68 7.19
CA ASN A 58 20.64 4.15 7.95
C ASN A 58 20.04 5.44 7.35
N ILE A 59 20.88 6.33 6.81
CA ILE A 59 20.44 7.53 6.09
C ILE A 59 19.71 7.12 4.80
N MET A 60 20.29 6.22 4.00
CA MET A 60 19.64 5.73 2.77
C MET A 60 18.30 5.05 3.07
N ARG A 61 18.22 4.21 4.11
CA ARG A 61 16.96 3.59 4.55
C ARG A 61 15.92 4.64 4.94
N ARG A 62 16.33 5.73 5.61
CA ARG A 62 15.44 6.85 5.94
C ARG A 62 14.93 7.57 4.70
N CYS A 63 15.81 7.86 3.74
CA CYS A 63 15.41 8.45 2.47
C CYS A 63 14.39 7.57 1.74
N ASP A 64 14.62 6.26 1.73
CA ASP A 64 13.74 5.28 1.11
C ASP A 64 12.36 5.24 1.78
N LEU A 65 12.32 5.25 3.11
CA LEU A 65 11.08 5.29 3.88
C LEU A 65 10.30 6.59 3.64
N ILE A 66 10.95 7.76 3.68
CA ILE A 66 10.31 9.06 3.43
C ILE A 66 9.72 9.08 2.01
N ARG A 67 10.49 8.63 1.02
CA ARG A 67 10.05 8.50 -0.38
C ARG A 67 8.83 7.58 -0.47
N GLY A 68 8.88 6.40 0.15
CA GLY A 68 7.79 5.43 0.16
C GLY A 68 6.49 6.01 0.71
N ILE A 69 6.53 6.62 1.90
CA ILE A 69 5.37 7.28 2.53
C ILE A 69 4.79 8.37 1.62
N TYR A 70 5.66 9.19 1.02
CA TYR A 70 5.21 10.28 0.14
C TYR A 70 4.52 9.76 -1.13
N ILE A 71 5.11 8.76 -1.80
CA ILE A 71 4.53 8.16 -3.00
C ILE A 71 3.23 7.43 -2.66
N SER A 72 3.24 6.61 -1.59
CA SER A 72 2.05 5.90 -1.09
C SER A 72 0.89 6.86 -0.85
N ARG A 73 1.14 8.01 -0.22
CA ARG A 73 0.13 9.05 -0.03
C ARG A 73 -0.45 9.56 -1.36
N ILE A 74 0.41 9.92 -2.32
CA ILE A 74 -0.04 10.40 -3.64
C ILE A 74 -0.88 9.33 -4.36
N GLN A 75 -0.50 8.06 -4.25
CA GLN A 75 -1.20 6.96 -4.91
C GLN A 75 -2.56 6.69 -4.25
N THR A 76 -2.57 6.60 -2.92
CA THR A 76 -3.78 6.32 -2.14
C THR A 76 -4.83 7.41 -2.23
N GLU A 77 -4.43 8.68 -2.40
CA GLU A 77 -5.34 9.80 -2.69
C GLU A 77 -6.16 9.59 -3.98
N LYS A 78 -5.68 8.74 -4.90
CA LYS A 78 -6.36 8.42 -6.15
C LYS A 78 -7.30 7.21 -6.07
N ALA A 79 -7.34 6.50 -4.95
CA ALA A 79 -8.20 5.33 -4.75
C ALA A 79 -9.65 5.73 -4.45
N ASP A 80 -10.62 4.84 -4.71
CA ASP A 80 -12.02 5.09 -4.35
C ASP A 80 -12.24 5.00 -2.83
N VAL A 81 -11.50 4.10 -2.17
CA VAL A 81 -11.46 3.94 -0.72
C VAL A 81 -10.02 3.63 -0.32
N CYS A 82 -9.53 4.25 0.74
CA CYS A 82 -8.24 3.90 1.34
C CYS A 82 -8.45 3.42 2.78
N ILE A 83 -7.86 2.28 3.10
CA ILE A 83 -7.78 1.70 4.44
C ILE A 83 -6.35 1.91 4.93
N CYS A 84 -6.18 2.57 6.07
CA CYS A 84 -4.87 2.86 6.65
C CYS A 84 -4.85 2.31 8.08
N PRO A 85 -4.47 1.03 8.27
CA PRO A 85 -4.39 0.46 9.61
C PRO A 85 -3.31 1.13 10.45
N ASP A 86 -3.56 1.25 11.76
CA ASP A 86 -2.55 1.74 12.69
C ASP A 86 -1.50 0.66 12.95
N MET A 87 -0.26 0.95 12.57
CA MET A 87 0.88 0.04 12.66
C MET A 87 1.92 0.51 13.71
N SER A 88 1.53 1.43 14.61
CA SER A 88 2.45 2.11 15.55
C SER A 88 3.33 1.19 16.41
N ASP A 89 2.81 0.04 16.83
CA ASP A 89 3.50 -0.88 17.73
C ASP A 89 4.11 -2.10 17.01
N THR A 90 4.41 -1.96 15.72
CA THR A 90 4.69 -3.13 14.88
C THR A 90 5.94 -2.96 14.03
N HIS A 91 6.74 -4.03 13.94
CA HIS A 91 7.89 -4.08 13.04
C HIS A 91 7.63 -5.04 11.87
N TRP A 92 7.99 -4.64 10.66
CA TRP A 92 7.70 -5.37 9.41
C TRP A 92 8.24 -6.82 9.38
N SER A 93 9.24 -7.13 10.20
CA SER A 93 9.85 -8.47 10.30
C SER A 93 9.24 -9.35 11.40
N GLU A 94 8.21 -8.88 12.13
CA GLU A 94 7.59 -9.62 13.23
C GLU A 94 6.53 -10.63 12.74
N PHE A 95 6.99 -11.70 12.10
CA PHE A 95 6.10 -12.73 11.54
C PHE A 95 5.26 -13.49 12.59
N LEU A 96 5.66 -13.46 13.87
CA LEU A 96 4.96 -14.15 14.95
C LEU A 96 3.63 -13.49 15.34
N SER A 97 3.42 -12.22 14.96
CA SER A 97 2.23 -11.42 15.28
C SER A 97 1.17 -11.43 14.16
N SER A 98 1.25 -12.37 13.21
CA SER A 98 0.36 -12.46 12.05
C SER A 98 -1.13 -12.38 12.37
N ARG A 99 -1.61 -13.05 13.43
CA ARG A 99 -3.03 -12.98 13.85
C ARG A 99 -3.44 -11.58 14.26
N GLU A 100 -2.54 -10.85 14.92
CA GLU A 100 -2.82 -9.49 15.36
C GLU A 100 -2.91 -8.55 14.16
N PHE A 101 -2.00 -8.68 13.19
CA PHE A 101 -2.10 -7.94 11.93
C PHE A 101 -3.39 -8.20 11.18
N MET A 102 -3.82 -9.47 11.11
CA MET A 102 -5.10 -9.82 10.50
C MET A 102 -6.27 -9.17 11.22
N ARG A 103 -6.26 -9.16 12.56
CA ARG A 103 -7.30 -8.53 13.39
C ARG A 103 -7.36 -7.02 13.14
N ILE A 104 -6.23 -6.32 13.17
CA ILE A 104 -6.15 -4.87 12.93
C ILE A 104 -6.67 -4.55 11.52
N GLY A 105 -6.21 -5.30 10.51
CA GLY A 105 -6.67 -5.12 9.13
C GLY A 105 -8.17 -5.35 8.97
N GLU A 106 -8.72 -6.37 9.63
CA GLU A 106 -10.15 -6.67 9.62
C GLU A 106 -10.98 -5.56 10.27
N GLU A 107 -10.54 -5.06 11.43
CA GLU A 107 -11.23 -3.98 12.15
C GLU A 107 -11.27 -2.70 11.32
N GLU A 108 -10.16 -2.34 10.68
CA GLU A 108 -10.06 -1.14 9.85
C GLU A 108 -10.86 -1.28 8.55
N ALA A 109 -10.86 -2.46 7.93
CA ALA A 109 -11.74 -2.74 6.80
C ALA A 109 -13.23 -2.67 7.19
N ARG A 110 -13.60 -3.19 8.37
CA ARG A 110 -14.98 -3.12 8.90
C ARG A 110 -15.45 -1.69 9.07
N LYS A 111 -14.59 -0.79 9.58
CA LYS A 111 -14.90 0.65 9.72
C LYS A 111 -15.19 1.31 8.36
N ARG A 112 -14.53 0.87 7.28
CA ARG A 112 -14.69 1.41 5.92
C ARG A 112 -15.77 0.74 5.08
N LEU A 113 -16.47 -0.28 5.59
CA LEU A 113 -17.54 -0.98 4.87
C LEU A 113 -18.60 -0.06 4.24
N PRO A 114 -19.07 1.03 4.88
CA PRO A 114 -20.02 1.96 4.26
C PRO A 114 -19.47 2.60 2.97
N GLU A 115 -18.21 3.01 2.98
CA GLU A 115 -17.54 3.64 1.83
C GLU A 115 -17.30 2.62 0.71
N ILE A 116 -16.83 1.42 1.06
CA ILE A 116 -16.63 0.30 0.12
C ILE A 116 -17.94 -0.06 -0.59
N ARG A 117 -19.04 -0.19 0.16
CA ARG A 117 -20.37 -0.46 -0.39
C ARG A 117 -20.86 0.67 -1.29
N LYS A 118 -20.54 1.93 -0.96
CA LYS A 118 -20.90 3.10 -1.77
C LYS A 118 -20.13 3.11 -3.10
N ALA A 119 -18.82 2.88 -3.07
CA ALA A 119 -17.96 2.85 -4.25
C ALA A 119 -18.40 1.75 -5.24
N THR A 120 -18.61 0.53 -4.73
CA THR A 120 -19.08 -0.61 -5.54
C THR A 120 -20.49 -0.42 -6.11
N ARG A 121 -21.42 0.17 -5.35
CA ARG A 121 -22.80 0.41 -5.82
C ARG A 121 -22.91 1.53 -6.86
N ARG A 122 -22.13 2.61 -6.72
CA ARG A 122 -22.15 3.76 -7.65
C ARG A 122 -21.87 3.33 -9.09
N ARG A 123 -20.96 2.37 -9.30
CA ARG A 123 -20.59 1.85 -10.62
C ARG A 123 -21.63 0.89 -11.19
N ARG A 124 -22.20 -0.01 -10.38
CA ARG A 124 -23.25 -0.96 -10.81
C ARG A 124 -24.48 -0.26 -11.41
N ASN A 125 -24.85 0.91 -10.87
CA ASN A 125 -25.98 1.68 -11.37
C ASN A 125 -25.72 2.39 -12.71
N TRP A 126 -24.46 2.66 -13.07
CA TRP A 126 -24.11 3.30 -14.35
C TRP A 126 -24.16 2.30 -15.51
N LEU A 127 -23.62 1.08 -15.32
CA LEU A 127 -23.73 0.00 -16.31
C LEU A 127 -25.19 -0.37 -16.60
N PHE A 128 -26.03 -0.47 -15.56
CA PHE A 128 -27.47 -0.71 -15.73
C PHE A 128 -28.15 0.40 -16.54
N ARG A 129 -27.77 1.68 -16.35
CA ARG A 129 -28.36 2.80 -17.11
C ARG A 129 -27.96 2.82 -18.58
N LEU A 130 -26.77 2.32 -18.92
CA LEU A 130 -26.28 2.22 -20.30
C LEU A 130 -26.87 1.03 -21.07
N LEU A 131 -27.19 -0.06 -20.38
CA LEU A 131 -27.78 -1.27 -20.98
C LEU A 131 -29.32 -1.25 -21.02
N SER A 132 -29.95 -0.28 -20.36
CA SER A 132 -31.42 -0.10 -20.32
C SER A 132 -31.92 1.09 -21.14
N SER A 133 -31.04 1.69 -21.96
CA SER A 133 -31.34 2.72 -22.97
C SER A 133 -31.04 2.17 -24.35
#